data_AF-A0A913YP13-F1
#
_entry.id   AF-A0A913YP13-F1
#
_cell.length_a   1.000
_cell.length_b   1.000
_cell.length_c   1.000
_cell.angle_alpha   90.00
_cell.angle_beta   90.00
_cell.angle_gamma   90.00
#
_symmetry.space_group_name_H-M   'P 1'
#
loop_
_entity.id
_entity.type
_entity.pdbx_description
1 polymer ?
#
loop_
_entity_poly.entity_id
_entity_poly.type
_entity_poly.pdbx_seq_one_letter_code
_entity_poly.pdbx_strand_id
1 'polypeptide(L)'
;MPGKRGISPRSVERYCAAHNIHYRDKNINRKDVDSIVAEAVQEVGPTYGRKLMTGHLRHTRGLNIGINRVGTSLRRVSNNYHMARQINTARLLNPIPYFAEYFGHKLHLDQNEKLCKGVPNERACDYKRTGVIPSHVIPTVEAASDIEYIYIFRNAGGKLQVDSSFGSDPLARNKEKSSARDTQFAKFYSFTQIFHDGSNGNTELFKNGLLYYIYLTEEITKRG
;
A
#
# COMPACT_ATOMS: atom_id res chain seq x y z
N MET A 1 -1.53 -39.01 19.86
CA MET A 1 -2.22 -37.74 19.57
C MET A 1 -2.09 -37.43 18.09
N PRO A 2 -3.18 -37.08 17.38
CA PRO A 2 -3.05 -36.46 16.06
C PRO A 2 -2.26 -35.16 16.24
N GLY A 3 -1.10 -35.01 15.58
CA GLY A 3 -0.30 -33.79 15.73
C GLY A 3 1.22 -33.93 15.76
N LYS A 4 1.82 -35.12 15.58
CA LYS A 4 3.29 -35.25 15.51
C LYS A 4 3.88 -35.20 14.08
N ARG A 5 3.04 -35.30 13.06
CA ARG A 5 3.41 -35.06 11.65
C ARG A 5 2.28 -34.27 11.01
N GLY A 6 2.60 -33.13 10.40
CA GLY A 6 1.61 -32.34 9.65
C GLY A 6 0.91 -33.18 8.58
N ILE A 7 -0.29 -32.77 8.19
CA ILE A 7 -1.04 -33.44 7.13
C ILE A 7 -0.30 -33.20 5.80
N SER A 8 0.04 -34.27 5.08
CA SER A 8 0.65 -34.11 3.76
C SER A 8 -0.36 -33.51 2.77
N PRO A 9 0.08 -32.67 1.80
CA PRO A 9 -0.81 -32.12 0.78
C PRO A 9 -1.66 -33.19 0.09
N ARG A 10 -1.06 -34.36 -0.17
CA ARG A 10 -1.71 -35.51 -0.80
C ARG A 10 -2.83 -36.14 0.04
N SER A 11 -2.74 -36.05 1.36
CA SER A 11 -3.79 -36.51 2.28
C SER A 11 -4.96 -35.52 2.29
N VAL A 12 -4.68 -34.20 2.23
CA VAL A 12 -5.72 -33.16 2.11
C VAL A 12 -6.45 -33.30 0.77
N GLU A 13 -5.73 -33.45 -0.33
CA GLU A 13 -6.32 -33.63 -1.66
C GLU A 13 -7.24 -34.86 -1.74
N ARG A 14 -6.79 -36.01 -1.19
CA ARG A 14 -7.63 -37.22 -1.12
C ARG A 14 -8.88 -37.01 -0.27
N TYR A 15 -8.73 -36.37 0.87
CA TYR A 15 -9.87 -36.06 1.74
C TYR A 15 -10.87 -35.16 1.02
N CYS A 16 -10.41 -34.08 0.39
CA CYS A 16 -11.26 -33.17 -0.38
C CYS A 16 -11.95 -33.87 -1.55
N ALA A 17 -11.24 -34.74 -2.28
CA ALA A 17 -11.84 -35.52 -3.37
C ALA A 17 -12.91 -36.51 -2.87
N ALA A 18 -12.66 -37.21 -1.76
CA ALA A 18 -13.62 -38.15 -1.18
C ALA A 18 -14.90 -37.47 -0.66
N HIS A 19 -14.81 -36.20 -0.24
CA HIS A 19 -15.94 -35.43 0.28
C HIS A 19 -16.54 -34.45 -0.75
N ASN A 20 -16.18 -34.57 -2.04
CA ASN A 20 -16.61 -33.67 -3.12
C ASN A 20 -16.33 -32.18 -2.84
N ILE A 21 -15.30 -31.89 -2.05
CA ILE A 21 -14.87 -30.52 -1.74
C ILE A 21 -13.96 -30.06 -2.87
N HIS A 22 -14.47 -29.14 -3.69
CA HIS A 22 -13.73 -28.57 -4.80
C HIS A 22 -13.66 -27.05 -4.68
N TYR A 23 -12.47 -26.50 -4.98
CA TYR A 23 -12.30 -25.05 -5.02
C TYR A 23 -13.11 -24.37 -6.15
N ARG A 24 -13.54 -25.12 -7.17
CA ARG A 24 -14.32 -24.64 -8.32
C ARG A 24 -15.29 -25.69 -8.80
N ASP A 25 -16.40 -25.24 -9.36
CA ASP A 25 -17.40 -26.09 -9.98
C ASP A 25 -16.92 -26.51 -11.38
N LYS A 26 -16.14 -27.59 -11.42
CA LYS A 26 -15.55 -28.12 -12.65
C LYS A 26 -16.57 -28.84 -13.53
N ASN A 27 -17.62 -29.39 -12.93
CA ASN A 27 -18.59 -30.28 -13.59
C ASN A 27 -19.70 -29.55 -14.36
N ILE A 28 -19.71 -28.22 -14.36
CA ILE A 28 -20.69 -27.45 -15.13
C ILE A 28 -20.30 -27.48 -16.61
N ASN A 29 -21.22 -27.92 -17.48
CA ASN A 29 -20.97 -28.00 -18.91
C ASN A 29 -20.84 -26.60 -19.52
N ARG A 30 -20.15 -26.49 -20.65
CA ARG A 30 -19.95 -25.22 -21.37
C ARG A 30 -21.27 -24.55 -21.76
N LYS A 31 -22.26 -25.33 -22.20
CA LYS A 31 -23.59 -24.81 -22.56
C LYS A 31 -24.30 -24.21 -21.34
N ASP A 32 -24.26 -24.92 -20.22
CA ASP A 32 -24.87 -24.46 -18.97
C ASP A 32 -24.22 -23.17 -18.47
N VAL A 33 -22.88 -23.08 -18.53
CA VAL A 33 -22.16 -21.83 -18.22
C VAL A 33 -22.63 -20.68 -19.12
N ASP A 34 -22.83 -20.94 -20.41
CA ASP A 34 -23.28 -19.91 -21.36
C ASP A 34 -24.72 -19.44 -21.04
N SER A 35 -25.63 -20.35 -20.70
CA SER A 35 -27.00 -19.99 -20.26
C SER A 35 -26.99 -19.19 -18.95
N ILE A 36 -26.23 -19.64 -17.95
CA ILE A 36 -26.12 -18.97 -16.65
C ILE A 36 -25.56 -17.56 -16.81
N VAL A 37 -24.52 -17.39 -17.62
CA VAL A 37 -23.91 -16.09 -17.91
C VAL A 37 -24.85 -15.21 -18.72
N ALA A 38 -25.61 -15.76 -19.68
CA ALA A 38 -26.59 -14.99 -20.46
C ALA A 38 -27.66 -14.37 -19.57
N GLU A 39 -28.23 -15.16 -18.66
CA GLU A 39 -29.21 -14.69 -17.69
C GLU A 39 -28.60 -13.62 -16.77
N ALA A 40 -27.39 -13.87 -16.25
CA ALA A 40 -26.72 -12.90 -15.39
C ALA A 40 -26.43 -11.58 -16.13
N VAL A 41 -26.06 -11.62 -17.41
CA VAL A 41 -25.85 -10.42 -18.23
C VAL A 41 -27.13 -9.59 -18.35
N GLN A 42 -28.31 -10.20 -18.42
CA GLN A 42 -29.58 -9.48 -18.43
C GLN A 42 -29.84 -8.75 -17.10
N GLU A 43 -29.43 -9.35 -15.97
CA GLU A 43 -29.59 -8.74 -14.64
C GLU A 43 -28.64 -7.55 -14.42
N VAL A 44 -27.34 -7.73 -14.72
CA VAL A 44 -26.30 -6.75 -14.33
C VAL A 44 -25.89 -5.78 -15.44
N GLY A 45 -26.23 -6.10 -16.68
CA GLY A 45 -25.98 -5.27 -17.86
C GLY A 45 -24.53 -5.22 -18.36
N PRO A 46 -24.22 -4.26 -19.26
CA PRO A 46 -22.98 -4.25 -20.05
C PRO A 46 -21.71 -3.93 -19.26
N THR A 47 -21.81 -3.38 -18.06
CA THR A 47 -20.65 -2.94 -17.27
C THR A 47 -19.86 -4.11 -16.68
N TYR A 48 -20.52 -5.26 -16.43
CA TYR A 48 -19.91 -6.39 -15.74
C TYR A 48 -19.02 -7.21 -16.69
N GLY A 49 -17.70 -7.03 -16.53
CA GLY A 49 -16.69 -7.85 -17.18
C GLY A 49 -16.40 -9.16 -16.42
N ARG A 50 -15.45 -9.97 -16.92
CA ARG A 50 -15.13 -11.30 -16.37
C ARG A 50 -14.93 -11.35 -14.85
N LYS A 51 -14.28 -10.34 -14.25
CA LYS A 51 -14.02 -10.29 -12.80
C LYS A 51 -15.32 -10.08 -12.01
N LEU A 52 -16.08 -9.03 -12.36
CA LEU A 52 -17.35 -8.68 -11.71
C LEU A 52 -18.39 -9.76 -11.91
N MET A 53 -18.49 -10.33 -13.12
CA MET A 53 -19.40 -11.42 -13.42
C MET A 53 -19.06 -12.68 -12.60
N THR A 54 -17.78 -13.00 -12.42
CA THR A 54 -17.38 -14.13 -11.57
C THR A 54 -17.78 -13.90 -10.11
N GLY A 55 -17.57 -12.69 -9.59
CA GLY A 55 -18.00 -12.32 -8.24
C GLY A 55 -19.52 -12.40 -8.07
N HIS A 56 -20.28 -11.86 -9.03
CA HIS A 56 -21.72 -11.91 -9.02
C HIS A 56 -22.23 -13.37 -9.04
N LEU A 57 -21.74 -14.22 -9.94
CA LEU A 57 -22.15 -15.64 -9.99
C LEU A 57 -21.82 -16.38 -8.69
N ARG A 58 -20.68 -16.06 -8.05
CA ARG A 58 -20.29 -16.65 -6.77
C ARG A 58 -21.21 -16.22 -5.62
N HIS A 59 -21.54 -14.93 -5.54
CA HIS A 59 -22.28 -14.39 -4.39
C HIS A 59 -23.80 -14.51 -4.53
N THR A 60 -24.33 -14.30 -5.72
CA THR A 60 -25.78 -14.33 -5.97
C THR A 60 -26.27 -15.73 -6.27
N ARG A 61 -25.47 -16.54 -6.97
CA ARG A 61 -25.88 -17.88 -7.45
C ARG A 61 -25.12 -19.04 -6.79
N GLY A 62 -24.16 -18.74 -5.90
CA GLY A 62 -23.35 -19.76 -5.23
C GLY A 62 -22.39 -20.52 -6.15
N LEU A 63 -22.21 -20.09 -7.40
CA LEU A 63 -21.44 -20.82 -8.41
C LEU A 63 -20.00 -20.30 -8.47
N ASN A 64 -19.04 -21.17 -8.16
CA ASN A 64 -17.62 -20.86 -8.18
C ASN A 64 -16.98 -21.27 -9.52
N ILE A 65 -17.31 -20.49 -10.56
CA ILE A 65 -16.80 -20.68 -11.92
C ILE A 65 -15.50 -19.91 -12.10
N GLY A 66 -14.50 -20.52 -12.75
CA GLY A 66 -13.21 -19.86 -13.01
C GLY A 66 -13.35 -18.61 -13.90
N ILE A 67 -12.65 -17.53 -13.55
CA ILE A 67 -12.69 -16.22 -14.23
C ILE A 67 -12.47 -16.34 -15.75
N ASN A 68 -11.55 -17.19 -16.19
CA ASN A 68 -11.27 -17.39 -17.61
C ASN A 68 -12.44 -18.07 -18.34
N ARG A 69 -13.12 -19.02 -17.69
CA ARG A 69 -14.31 -19.69 -18.25
C ARG A 69 -15.45 -18.69 -18.42
N VAL A 70 -15.71 -17.87 -17.38
CA VAL A 70 -16.69 -16.78 -17.43
C VAL A 70 -16.31 -15.77 -18.53
N GLY A 71 -15.03 -15.39 -18.64
CA GLY A 71 -14.56 -14.47 -19.68
C GLY A 71 -14.76 -15.01 -21.10
N THR A 72 -14.51 -16.29 -21.31
CA THR A 72 -14.71 -16.93 -22.63
C THR A 72 -16.20 -17.06 -22.94
N SER A 73 -17.04 -17.33 -21.93
CA SER A 73 -18.50 -17.36 -22.05
C SER A 73 -19.07 -15.98 -22.38
N LEU A 74 -18.67 -14.93 -21.65
CA LEU A 74 -19.08 -13.53 -21.91
C LEU A 74 -18.77 -13.10 -23.35
N ARG A 75 -17.63 -13.53 -23.92
CA ARG A 75 -17.28 -13.25 -25.31
C ARG A 75 -18.21 -13.93 -26.31
N ARG A 76 -18.72 -15.13 -25.98
CA ARG A 76 -19.68 -15.86 -26.83
C ARG A 76 -21.09 -15.30 -26.72
N VAL A 77 -21.54 -15.08 -25.48
CA VAL A 77 -22.92 -14.72 -25.16
C VAL A 77 -23.21 -13.24 -25.39
N SER A 78 -22.23 -12.37 -25.15
CA SER A 78 -22.41 -10.91 -25.14
C SER A 78 -21.25 -10.19 -25.83
N ASN A 79 -20.98 -10.55 -27.09
CA ASN A 79 -19.84 -10.00 -27.82
C ASN A 79 -19.90 -8.46 -27.93
N ASN A 80 -21.08 -7.89 -28.16
CA ASN A 80 -21.26 -6.44 -28.27
C ASN A 80 -20.79 -5.71 -27.01
N TYR A 81 -21.15 -6.20 -25.82
CA TYR A 81 -20.69 -5.61 -24.55
C TYR A 81 -19.21 -5.88 -24.29
N HIS A 82 -18.70 -7.02 -24.75
CA HIS A 82 -17.27 -7.31 -24.69
C HIS A 82 -16.46 -6.30 -25.51
N MET A 83 -16.86 -6.05 -26.75
CA MET A 83 -16.22 -5.08 -27.64
C MET A 83 -16.40 -3.65 -27.11
N ALA A 84 -17.60 -3.27 -26.66
CA ALA A 84 -17.83 -1.96 -26.06
C ALA A 84 -16.90 -1.70 -24.86
N ARG A 85 -16.64 -2.69 -24.02
CA ARG A 85 -15.69 -2.55 -22.89
C ARG A 85 -14.21 -2.48 -23.32
N GLN A 86 -13.86 -3.03 -24.48
CA GLN A 86 -12.50 -2.92 -25.04
C GLN A 86 -12.29 -1.56 -25.70
N ILE A 87 -13.33 -1.04 -26.37
CA ILE A 87 -13.30 0.25 -27.06
C ILE A 87 -13.46 1.42 -26.07
N ASN A 88 -14.16 1.21 -24.96
CA ASN A 88 -14.38 2.23 -23.94
C ASN A 88 -13.09 2.49 -23.14
N THR A 89 -12.29 3.42 -23.65
CA THR A 89 -11.06 3.96 -23.06
C THR A 89 -11.33 4.96 -21.94
N ALA A 90 -12.57 5.18 -21.49
CA ALA A 90 -12.86 6.07 -20.35
C ALA A 90 -12.19 5.59 -19.05
N ARG A 91 -11.79 4.31 -18.95
CA ARG A 91 -10.93 3.79 -17.87
C ARG A 91 -9.47 4.21 -17.97
N LEU A 92 -9.00 4.59 -19.15
CA LEU A 92 -7.64 5.05 -19.43
C LEU A 92 -7.54 6.58 -19.42
N LEU A 93 -8.68 7.28 -19.47
CA LEU A 93 -8.73 8.72 -19.39
C LEU A 93 -8.90 9.13 -17.92
N ASN A 94 -7.80 9.59 -17.33
CA ASN A 94 -7.87 10.40 -16.12
C ASN A 94 -8.47 11.73 -16.58
N PRO A 95 -9.73 12.05 -16.22
CA PRO A 95 -10.52 13.01 -17.00
C PRO A 95 -9.93 14.42 -17.00
N ILE A 96 -9.12 14.78 -16.00
CA ILE A 96 -8.39 16.05 -15.93
C ILE A 96 -7.11 15.80 -15.10
N PRO A 97 -5.91 16.24 -15.54
CA PRO A 97 -4.74 16.25 -14.68
C PRO A 97 -5.03 17.06 -13.41
N TYR A 98 -5.03 16.40 -12.27
CA TYR A 98 -5.22 17.06 -10.99
C TYR A 98 -4.00 17.94 -10.67
N PHE A 99 -4.22 19.22 -10.40
CA PHE A 99 -3.20 20.16 -9.94
C PHE A 99 -3.20 20.22 -8.41
N ALA A 100 -2.06 19.95 -7.78
CA ALA A 100 -1.88 20.03 -6.33
C ALA A 100 -1.14 21.33 -5.98
N GLU A 101 -1.85 22.30 -5.43
CA GLU A 101 -1.26 23.60 -5.06
C GLU A 101 -0.29 23.53 -3.87
N TYR A 102 -0.46 22.55 -2.96
CA TYR A 102 0.41 22.35 -1.80
C TYR A 102 0.40 20.88 -1.33
N PHE A 103 1.35 20.52 -0.45
CA PHE A 103 1.46 19.18 0.12
C PHE A 103 0.22 18.83 0.96
N GLY A 104 -0.40 17.67 0.70
CA GLY A 104 -1.64 17.24 1.36
C GLY A 104 -2.95 17.70 0.68
N HIS A 105 -2.87 18.55 -0.35
CA HIS A 105 -4.04 18.99 -1.12
C HIS A 105 -4.78 17.82 -1.79
N LYS A 106 -4.10 16.70 -2.07
CA LYS A 106 -4.68 15.47 -2.61
C LYS A 106 -4.79 14.37 -1.56
N LEU A 107 -6.01 13.95 -1.24
CA LEU A 107 -6.26 12.73 -0.49
C LEU A 107 -6.33 11.54 -1.46
N HIS A 108 -5.38 10.61 -1.38
CA HIS A 108 -5.45 9.34 -2.11
C HIS A 108 -6.31 8.32 -1.34
N LEU A 109 -7.58 8.22 -1.73
CA LEU A 109 -8.47 7.15 -1.27
C LEU A 109 -8.47 6.01 -2.30
N ASP A 110 -7.65 4.99 -2.09
CA ASP A 110 -7.70 3.78 -2.91
C ASP A 110 -8.74 2.79 -2.35
N GLN A 111 -9.98 2.91 -2.82
CA GLN A 111 -11.04 1.92 -2.61
C GLN A 111 -11.68 1.51 -3.94
N ASN A 112 -10.86 1.06 -4.89
CA ASN A 112 -11.37 0.62 -6.19
C ASN A 112 -12.17 -0.70 -6.18
N GLU A 113 -12.39 -1.35 -5.03
CA GLU A 113 -13.30 -2.51 -4.95
C GLU A 113 -14.73 -2.16 -4.48
N LYS A 114 -14.99 -0.95 -3.96
CA LYS A 114 -16.33 -0.56 -3.45
C LYS A 114 -17.01 0.60 -4.19
N LEU A 115 -16.31 1.31 -5.06
CA LEU A 115 -16.88 2.43 -5.82
C LEU A 115 -17.49 1.98 -7.16
N CYS A 116 -18.46 1.08 -7.09
CA CYS A 116 -19.44 0.94 -8.17
C CYS A 116 -20.58 1.95 -7.94
N LYS A 117 -20.57 3.02 -8.76
CA LYS A 117 -21.68 3.93 -9.10
C LYS A 117 -22.06 4.98 -8.03
N GLY A 118 -21.62 6.22 -8.20
CA GLY A 118 -22.20 7.40 -7.51
C GLY A 118 -21.19 8.52 -7.28
N VAL A 119 -21.65 9.78 -7.26
CA VAL A 119 -20.85 10.94 -6.86
C VAL A 119 -20.49 10.74 -5.37
N PRO A 120 -19.20 10.67 -4.99
CA PRO A 120 -18.79 10.34 -3.63
C PRO A 120 -19.37 11.25 -2.55
N ASN A 121 -19.56 12.54 -2.86
CA ASN A 121 -20.04 13.52 -1.90
C ASN A 121 -21.52 13.31 -1.53
N GLU A 122 -22.38 13.01 -2.50
CA GLU A 122 -23.81 12.82 -2.26
C GLU A 122 -24.09 11.58 -1.41
N ARG A 123 -23.38 10.47 -1.69
CA ARG A 123 -23.50 9.23 -0.89
C ARG A 123 -22.85 9.33 0.49
N ALA A 124 -21.82 10.16 0.66
CA ALA A 124 -21.22 10.42 1.97
C ALA A 124 -22.19 11.19 2.89
N CYS A 125 -22.99 12.12 2.32
CA CYS A 125 -24.04 12.82 3.06
C CYS A 125 -25.18 11.89 3.52
N ASP A 126 -25.53 10.88 2.72
CA ASP A 126 -26.60 9.92 3.06
C ASP A 126 -26.18 8.85 4.10
N TYR A 127 -24.87 8.65 4.29
CA TYR A 127 -24.35 7.66 5.23
C TYR A 127 -24.38 8.20 6.68
N LYS A 128 -25.47 7.93 7.40
CA LYS A 128 -25.72 8.31 8.82
C LYS A 128 -24.69 7.80 9.85
N ARG A 129 -23.61 7.14 9.42
CA ARG A 129 -22.57 6.56 10.28
C ARG A 129 -21.20 7.22 10.10
N THR A 130 -21.07 8.24 9.26
CA THR A 130 -19.88 9.10 9.20
C THR A 130 -20.19 10.46 9.81
N GLY A 131 -19.58 10.76 10.96
CA GLY A 131 -19.53 12.11 11.49
C GLY A 131 -18.42 12.89 10.80
N VAL A 132 -18.71 14.10 10.32
CA VAL A 132 -17.69 15.04 9.87
C VAL A 132 -16.90 15.46 11.10
N ILE A 133 -15.62 15.12 11.17
CA ILE A 133 -14.75 15.58 12.25
C ILE A 133 -14.49 17.07 12.00
N PRO A 134 -14.77 17.96 12.97
CA PRO A 134 -14.49 19.38 12.80
C PRO A 134 -13.00 19.61 12.56
N SER A 135 -12.68 20.52 11.63
CA SER A 135 -11.29 20.80 11.22
C SER A 135 -10.37 21.13 12.40
N HIS A 136 -10.88 21.81 13.44
CA HIS A 136 -10.14 22.17 14.64
C HIS A 136 -9.74 20.97 15.54
N VAL A 137 -10.33 19.79 15.31
CA VAL A 137 -10.00 18.54 16.03
C VAL A 137 -8.93 17.75 15.26
N ILE A 138 -8.68 18.11 13.99
CA ILE A 138 -7.64 17.49 13.16
C ILE A 138 -6.34 18.27 13.43
N PRO A 139 -5.28 17.63 13.95
CA PRO A 139 -4.01 18.30 14.19
C PRO A 139 -3.41 18.80 12.87
N THR A 140 -2.83 20.00 12.88
CA THR A 140 -2.02 20.47 11.76
C THR A 140 -0.74 19.65 11.64
N VAL A 141 -0.09 19.71 10.48
CA VAL A 141 1.18 18.99 10.25
C VAL A 141 2.26 19.43 11.23
N GLU A 142 2.28 20.72 11.61
CA GLU A 142 3.20 21.20 12.65
C GLU A 142 2.89 20.54 14.01
N ALA A 143 1.63 20.57 14.44
CA ALA A 143 1.22 19.99 15.72
C ALA A 143 1.38 18.46 15.79
N ALA A 144 1.23 17.75 14.66
CA ALA A 144 1.45 16.30 14.57
C ALA A 144 2.94 15.91 14.61
N SER A 145 3.83 16.84 14.28
CA SER A 145 5.28 16.68 14.36
C SER A 145 5.86 17.00 15.75
N ASP A 146 5.04 17.60 16.62
CA ASP A 146 5.42 17.90 18.00
C ASP A 146 5.60 16.60 18.80
N ILE A 147 6.71 16.53 19.53
CA ILE A 147 7.13 15.36 20.32
C ILE A 147 6.04 14.97 21.34
N GLU A 148 5.36 15.94 21.92
CA GLU A 148 4.29 15.73 22.89
C GLU A 148 3.07 15.05 22.25
N TYR A 149 2.71 15.45 21.04
CA TYR A 149 1.61 14.83 20.29
C TYR A 149 1.94 13.40 19.87
N ILE A 150 3.17 13.16 19.40
CA ILE A 150 3.66 11.82 19.07
C ILE A 150 3.63 10.90 20.29
N TYR A 151 4.01 11.43 21.46
CA TYR A 151 4.00 10.70 22.72
C TYR A 151 2.57 10.30 23.14
N ILE A 152 1.64 11.27 23.15
CA ILE A 152 0.22 11.02 23.46
C ILE A 152 -0.37 10.00 22.47
N PHE A 153 -0.10 10.15 21.17
CA PHE A 153 -0.65 9.28 20.13
C PHE A 153 -0.10 7.84 20.22
N ARG A 154 1.19 7.68 20.53
CA ARG A 154 1.79 6.35 20.75
C ARG A 154 1.25 5.69 22.02
N ASN A 155 1.08 6.45 23.11
CA ASN A 155 0.50 5.94 24.35
C ASN A 155 -0.96 5.53 24.19
N ALA A 156 -1.71 6.19 23.30
CA ALA A 156 -3.05 5.78 22.89
C ALA A 156 -3.09 4.55 21.97
N GLY A 157 -1.94 3.91 21.69
CA GLY A 157 -1.82 2.71 20.85
C GLY A 157 -1.68 2.98 19.36
N GLY A 158 -1.52 4.24 18.95
CA GLY A 158 -1.28 4.64 17.58
C GLY A 158 0.10 4.23 17.07
N LYS A 159 0.19 3.83 15.79
CA LYS A 159 1.46 3.54 15.10
C LYS A 159 1.73 4.61 14.05
N LEU A 160 2.49 5.63 14.43
CA LEU A 160 3.06 6.59 13.49
C LEU A 160 4.37 6.04 12.93
N GLN A 161 4.49 6.04 11.59
CA GLN A 161 5.76 5.81 10.92
C GLN A 161 6.56 7.12 11.08
N VAL A 162 7.51 7.10 12.00
CA VAL A 162 8.39 8.25 12.22
C VAL A 162 9.48 8.18 11.16
N ASP A 163 9.85 9.33 10.61
CA ASP A 163 10.97 9.42 9.68
C ASP A 163 12.20 8.75 10.31
N SER A 164 12.87 7.93 9.51
CA SER A 164 14.09 7.25 9.93
C SER A 164 15.09 8.31 10.37
N SER A 165 15.63 8.17 11.58
CA SER A 165 16.75 9.00 12.04
C SER A 165 18.05 8.70 11.28
N PHE A 166 18.03 7.75 10.34
CA PHE A 166 19.15 7.44 9.48
C PHE A 166 19.54 8.67 8.63
N GLY A 167 20.80 9.06 8.71
CA GLY A 167 21.33 10.23 8.01
C GLY A 167 21.10 11.57 8.72
N SER A 168 20.50 11.57 9.92
CA SER A 168 20.37 12.77 10.75
C SER A 168 21.50 12.83 11.78
N ASP A 169 22.19 13.97 11.85
CA ASP A 169 23.23 14.21 12.86
C ASP A 169 22.60 14.38 14.26
N PRO A 170 22.95 13.54 15.25
CA PRO A 170 22.45 13.66 16.62
C PRO A 170 22.69 15.03 17.27
N LEU A 171 23.73 15.75 16.83
CA LEU A 171 24.09 17.07 17.36
C LEU A 171 23.47 18.23 16.57
N ALA A 172 22.69 17.97 15.50
CA ALA A 172 22.14 19.01 14.62
C ALA A 172 21.32 20.08 15.37
N ARG A 173 20.64 19.70 16.46
CA ARG A 173 19.83 20.61 17.28
C ARG A 173 20.67 21.48 18.22
N ASN A 174 21.89 21.05 18.57
CA ASN A 174 22.76 21.76 19.50
C ASN A 174 24.02 22.26 18.77
N LYS A 175 23.94 23.50 18.29
CA LYS A 175 25.02 24.16 17.53
C LYS A 175 26.34 24.20 18.30
N GLU A 176 26.30 24.43 19.61
CA GLU A 176 27.50 24.50 20.44
C GLU A 176 28.24 23.15 20.46
N LYS A 177 27.49 22.05 20.66
CA LYS A 177 28.04 20.69 20.64
C LYS A 177 28.56 20.31 19.26
N SER A 178 27.86 20.68 18.18
CA SER A 178 28.33 20.47 16.81
C SER A 178 29.64 21.23 16.54
N SER A 179 29.70 22.51 16.91
CA SER A 179 30.92 23.32 16.74
C SER A 179 32.09 22.81 17.59
N ALA A 180 31.82 22.32 18.81
CA ALA A 180 32.84 21.70 19.65
C ALA A 180 33.40 20.41 19.02
N ARG A 181 32.53 19.56 18.44
CA ARG A 181 32.95 18.38 17.67
C ARG A 181 33.84 18.77 16.50
N ASP A 182 33.40 19.71 15.67
CA ASP A 182 34.13 20.10 14.47
C ASP A 182 35.49 20.72 14.82
N THR A 183 35.55 21.49 15.92
CA THR A 183 36.81 22.03 16.46
C THR A 183 37.75 20.93 16.93
N GLN A 184 37.25 19.89 17.60
CA GLN A 184 38.07 18.76 18.05
C GLN A 184 38.50 17.86 16.89
N PHE A 185 37.66 17.72 15.87
CA PHE A 185 37.96 16.96 14.66
C PHE A 185 39.09 17.62 13.86
N ALA A 186 39.01 18.95 13.70
CA ALA A 186 39.98 19.75 12.97
C ALA A 186 41.41 19.70 13.53
N LYS A 187 41.60 19.22 14.78
CA LYS A 187 42.93 19.03 15.38
C LYS A 187 43.73 17.89 14.74
N PHE A 188 43.04 16.89 14.22
CA PHE A 188 43.65 15.66 13.72
C PHE A 188 43.33 15.38 12.25
N TYR A 189 42.23 15.92 11.75
CA TYR A 189 41.74 15.65 10.40
C TYR A 189 41.29 16.93 9.70
N SER A 190 41.59 17.01 8.40
CA SER A 190 41.11 18.08 7.52
C SER A 190 40.18 17.49 6.47
N PHE A 191 38.99 18.08 6.31
CA PHE A 191 38.05 17.67 5.26
C PHE A 191 38.64 17.82 3.86
N THR A 192 39.44 18.86 3.63
CA THR A 192 40.11 19.08 2.34
C THR A 192 41.10 17.97 2.02
N GLN A 193 41.89 17.54 3.01
CA GLN A 193 42.87 16.47 2.82
C GLN A 193 42.19 15.11 2.63
N ILE A 194 41.15 14.82 3.42
CA ILE A 194 40.34 13.61 3.25
C ILE A 194 39.73 13.54 1.85
N PHE A 195 39.18 14.65 1.36
CA PHE A 195 38.58 14.72 0.03
C PHE A 195 39.61 14.52 -1.08
N HIS A 196 40.76 15.18 -0.99
CA HIS A 196 41.86 15.05 -1.95
C HIS A 196 42.36 13.61 -2.04
N ASP A 197 42.65 12.98 -0.90
CA ASP A 197 43.19 11.61 -0.86
C ASP A 197 42.14 10.58 -1.29
N GLY A 198 40.89 10.76 -0.87
CA GLY A 198 39.77 9.93 -1.31
C GLY A 198 39.55 9.99 -2.82
N SER A 199 39.68 11.17 -3.42
CA SER A 199 39.59 11.36 -4.89
C SER A 199 40.73 10.68 -5.65
N ASN A 200 41.88 10.49 -4.99
CA ASN A 200 43.04 9.78 -5.53
C ASN A 200 43.05 8.29 -5.19
N GLY A 201 41.96 7.76 -4.63
CA GLY A 201 41.81 6.32 -4.31
C GLY A 201 42.39 5.89 -2.97
N ASN A 202 43.00 6.80 -2.20
CA ASN A 202 43.43 6.50 -0.84
C ASN A 202 42.29 6.76 0.16
N THR A 203 41.70 5.68 0.68
CA THR A 203 40.55 5.75 1.59
C THR A 203 40.91 5.65 3.07
N GLU A 204 42.20 5.55 3.41
CA GLU A 204 42.64 5.30 4.79
C GLU A 204 42.32 6.48 5.71
N LEU A 205 42.67 7.71 5.28
CA LEU A 205 42.33 8.93 6.02
C LEU A 205 40.83 9.12 6.18
N PHE A 206 40.04 8.77 5.17
CA PHE A 206 38.58 8.84 5.24
C PHE A 206 38.03 7.87 6.30
N LYS A 207 38.48 6.61 6.30
CA LYS A 207 38.03 5.61 7.26
C LYS A 207 38.37 6.01 8.70
N ASN A 208 39.62 6.41 8.93
CA ASN A 208 40.08 6.80 10.26
C ASN A 208 39.40 8.09 10.73
N GLY A 209 39.24 9.07 9.83
CA GLY A 209 38.51 10.31 10.12
C GLY A 209 37.05 10.04 10.44
N LEU A 210 36.36 9.19 9.68
CA LEU A 210 34.96 8.84 9.93
C LEU A 210 34.78 8.17 11.30
N LEU A 211 35.63 7.18 11.64
CA LEU A 211 35.59 6.51 12.94
C LEU A 211 35.81 7.50 14.09
N TYR A 212 36.77 8.42 13.93
CA TYR A 212 37.02 9.46 14.93
C TYR A 212 35.86 10.46 15.04
N TYR A 213 35.23 10.84 13.93
CA TYR A 213 34.06 11.73 13.92
C TYR A 213 32.85 11.10 14.64
N ILE A 214 32.65 9.80 14.45
CA ILE A 214 31.63 9.01 15.17
C ILE A 214 31.96 8.99 16.67
N TYR A 215 33.21 8.66 17.03
CA TYR A 215 33.65 8.64 18.43
C TYR A 215 33.42 10.00 19.14
N LEU A 216 33.81 11.10 18.51
CA LEU A 216 33.58 12.45 19.06
C LEU A 216 32.08 12.75 19.24
N THR A 217 31.27 12.34 18.27
CA THR A 217 29.81 12.51 18.33
C THR A 217 29.23 11.73 19.53
N GLU A 218 29.67 10.49 19.76
CA GLU A 218 29.23 9.69 20.91
C GLU A 218 29.67 10.29 22.25
N GLU A 219 30.93 10.73 22.36
CA GLU A 219 31.47 11.34 23.58
C GLU A 219 30.73 12.63 23.97
N ILE A 220 30.49 13.51 23.00
CA ILE A 220 29.81 14.78 23.24
C ILE A 220 28.31 14.57 23.53
N THR A 221 27.73 13.51 22.96
CA THR A 221 26.34 13.12 23.26
C THR A 221 26.21 12.59 24.69
N LYS A 222 27.14 11.74 25.16
CA LYS A 222 27.16 11.17 26.52
C LYS A 222 27.40 12.20 27.63
N ARG A 223 28.04 13.33 27.33
CA ARG A 223 28.38 14.38 28.31
C ARG A 223 27.27 15.41 28.56
N GLY A 224 26.06 15.20 28.05
CA GLY A 224 24.87 16.00 28.38
C GLY A 224 23.81 15.15 29.05
#